data_AF-A0A5A8C0S7-F1
#
_entry.id   AF-A0A5A8C0S7-F1
#
_cell.length_a   1.000
_cell.length_b   1.000
_cell.length_c   1.000
_cell.angle_alpha   90.00
_cell.angle_beta   90.00
_cell.angle_gamma   90.00
#
_symmetry.space_group_name_H-M   'P 1'
#
loop_
_entity.id
_entity.type
_entity.pdbx_description
1 polymer ?
#
loop_
_entity_poly.entity_id
_entity_poly.type
_entity_poly.pdbx_seq_one_letter_code
_entity_poly.pdbx_strand_id
1 'polypeptide(L)'
;MAADSEMFEAAVAALHGGSAPDAVARAASWIRELSSRVEALSVARSAIESGRTPETRTMGCALLRDSSSRLWDVVPPEVRDGLRSWMLHMLGDVASRE
;
A
#
# COMPACT_ATOMS: atom_id res chain seq x y z
N MET A 1 -10.98 -1.98 -6.91
CA MET A 1 -9.88 -1.01 -7.16
C MET A 1 -10.17 0.36 -6.56
N ALA A 2 -11.02 1.23 -7.14
CA ALA A 2 -11.27 2.56 -6.54
C ALA A 2 -11.79 2.50 -5.09
N ALA A 3 -12.73 1.57 -4.84
CA ALA A 3 -13.28 1.34 -3.51
C ALA A 3 -12.21 0.85 -2.50
N ASP A 4 -11.27 0.00 -2.91
CA ASP A 4 -10.23 -0.53 -2.01
C ASP A 4 -9.20 0.53 -1.64
N SER A 5 -8.86 1.45 -2.56
CA SER A 5 -8.00 2.59 -2.27
C SER A 5 -8.65 3.57 -1.29
N GLU A 6 -9.95 3.88 -1.47
CA GLU A 6 -10.69 4.73 -0.54
C GLU A 6 -10.81 4.09 0.85
N MET A 7 -11.11 2.78 0.91
CA MET A 7 -11.16 2.03 2.16
C MET A 7 -9.79 1.98 2.85
N PHE A 8 -8.70 1.86 2.08
CA PHE A 8 -7.35 1.89 2.62
C PHE A 8 -7.04 3.24 3.28
N GLU A 9 -7.37 4.36 2.63
CA GLU A 9 -7.18 5.68 3.23
C GLU A 9 -8.02 5.87 4.51
N ALA A 10 -9.26 5.39 4.52
CA ALA A 10 -10.10 5.41 5.72
C ALA A 10 -9.51 4.56 6.84
N ALA A 11 -8.97 3.39 6.52
CA ALA A 11 -8.30 2.52 7.49
C ALA A 11 -7.04 3.18 8.05
N VAL A 12 -6.21 3.81 7.20
CA VAL A 12 -5.03 4.56 7.66
C VAL A 12 -5.42 5.73 8.56
N ALA A 13 -6.47 6.47 8.20
CA ALA A 13 -7.00 7.55 9.03
C ALA A 13 -7.47 7.04 10.40
N ALA A 14 -8.14 5.88 10.46
CA ALA A 14 -8.54 5.27 11.73
C ALA A 14 -7.35 4.90 12.61
N LEU A 15 -6.24 4.43 12.02
CA LEU A 15 -5.02 4.10 12.77
C LEU A 15 -4.31 5.32 13.38
N HIS A 16 -4.41 6.49 12.75
CA HIS A 16 -3.68 7.71 13.16
C HIS A 16 -4.56 8.77 13.84
N GLY A 17 -5.89 8.69 13.69
CA GLY A 17 -6.83 9.78 13.95
C GLY A 17 -7.58 9.74 15.29
N GLY A 18 -6.99 9.24 16.37
CA GLY A 18 -7.66 9.21 17.69
C GLY A 18 -8.97 8.42 17.71
N SER A 19 -9.12 7.45 16.80
CA SER A 19 -10.32 6.63 16.68
C SER A 19 -10.50 5.68 17.87
N ALA A 20 -11.73 5.22 18.09
CA ALA A 20 -12.03 4.23 19.13
C ALA A 20 -11.20 2.95 18.92
N PRO A 21 -10.79 2.25 20.00
CA PRO A 21 -9.95 1.05 19.91
C PRO A 21 -10.49 -0.03 18.95
N ASP A 22 -11.81 -0.23 18.91
CA ASP A 22 -12.44 -1.20 18.01
C ASP A 22 -12.31 -0.81 16.53
N ALA A 23 -12.35 0.49 16.22
CA ALA A 23 -12.16 0.98 14.85
C ALA A 23 -10.70 0.78 14.41
N VAL A 24 -9.75 1.04 15.31
CA VAL A 24 -8.31 0.78 15.08
C VAL A 24 -8.09 -0.72 14.84
N ALA A 25 -8.67 -1.59 15.66
CA ALA A 25 -8.54 -3.04 15.53
C ALA A 25 -9.09 -3.56 14.20
N ARG A 26 -10.28 -3.09 13.78
CA ARG A 26 -10.87 -3.45 12.49
C ARG A 26 -10.02 -2.96 11.32
N ALA A 27 -9.53 -1.72 11.36
CA ALA A 27 -8.66 -1.17 10.33
C ALA A 27 -7.36 -1.97 10.19
N ALA A 28 -6.70 -2.29 11.31
CA ALA A 28 -5.49 -3.09 11.33
C ALA A 28 -5.73 -4.52 10.80
N SER A 29 -6.85 -5.14 11.18
CA SER A 29 -7.23 -6.47 10.68
C SER A 29 -7.47 -6.46 9.17
N TRP A 30 -8.20 -5.46 8.68
CA TRP A 30 -8.51 -5.34 7.25
C TRP A 30 -7.25 -5.09 6.41
N ILE A 31 -6.34 -4.21 6.85
CA ILE A 31 -5.06 -3.98 6.14
C ILE A 31 -4.21 -5.26 6.09
N ARG A 32 -4.20 -6.04 7.18
CA ARG A 32 -3.48 -7.32 7.24
C ARG A 32 -4.08 -8.37 6.31
N GLU A 33 -5.41 -8.43 6.22
CA GLU A 33 -6.08 -9.31 5.27
C GLU A 33 -5.78 -8.88 3.83
N LEU A 34 -5.89 -7.58 3.55
CA LEU A 34 -5.57 -7.01 2.24
C LEU A 34 -4.15 -7.38 1.82
N SER A 35 -3.14 -7.32 2.69
CA SER A 35 -1.74 -7.57 2.32
C SER A 35 -1.46 -8.99 1.79
N SER A 36 -2.37 -9.93 1.99
CA SER A 36 -2.32 -11.29 1.43
C SER A 36 -2.95 -11.43 0.04
N ARG A 37 -3.50 -10.35 -0.52
CA ARG A 37 -4.23 -10.32 -1.79
C ARG A 37 -3.44 -9.60 -2.86
N VAL A 38 -3.53 -10.03 -4.11
CA VAL A 38 -2.79 -9.42 -5.25
C VAL A 38 -3.20 -7.95 -5.45
N GLU A 39 -4.45 -7.62 -5.15
CA GLU A 39 -4.99 -6.26 -5.20
C GLU A 39 -4.21 -5.28 -4.30
N ALA A 40 -3.57 -5.77 -3.24
CA ALA A 40 -2.73 -4.95 -2.36
C ALA A 40 -1.61 -4.23 -3.11
N LEU A 41 -1.05 -4.83 -4.16
CA LEU A 41 -0.01 -4.20 -4.97
C LEU A 41 -0.55 -2.95 -5.70
N SER A 42 -1.78 -3.04 -6.21
CA SER A 42 -2.45 -1.92 -6.89
C SER A 42 -2.90 -0.83 -5.90
N VAL A 43 -3.42 -1.22 -4.73
CA VAL A 43 -3.80 -0.29 -3.67
C VAL A 43 -2.58 0.44 -3.12
N ALA A 44 -1.49 -0.28 -2.87
CA ALA A 44 -0.24 0.30 -2.40
C ALA A 44 0.33 1.32 -3.40
N ARG A 45 0.33 0.98 -4.69
CA ARG A 45 0.72 1.92 -5.76
C ARG A 45 -0.13 3.19 -5.75
N SER A 46 -1.46 3.04 -5.71
CA SER A 46 -2.38 4.17 -5.66
C SER A 46 -2.15 5.04 -4.42
N ALA A 47 -1.91 4.42 -3.25
CA ALA A 47 -1.61 5.12 -2.02
C ALA A 47 -0.29 5.91 -2.08
N ILE A 48 0.74 5.37 -2.74
CA ILE A 48 2.04 6.03 -2.90
C ILE A 48 1.95 7.21 -3.88
N GLU A 49 1.31 7.01 -5.03
CA GLU A 49 1.23 8.00 -6.11
C GLU A 49 0.22 9.12 -5.80
N SER A 50 -0.90 8.79 -5.15
CA SER A 50 -2.06 9.69 -5.01
C SER A 50 -2.58 9.84 -3.58
N GLY A 51 -1.95 9.21 -2.59
CA GLY A 51 -2.40 9.25 -1.21
C GLY A 51 -2.44 10.68 -0.66
N ARG A 52 -3.57 11.06 -0.07
CA ARG A 52 -3.81 12.45 0.37
C ARG A 52 -2.89 12.92 1.50
N THR A 53 -2.40 12.00 2.33
CA THR A 53 -1.57 12.34 3.49
C THR A 53 -0.21 11.65 3.42
N PRO A 54 0.83 12.18 4.11
CA PRO A 54 2.11 11.48 4.26
C PRO A 54 1.98 10.09 4.88
N GLU A 55 1.05 9.92 5.83
CA GLU A 55 0.78 8.66 6.52
C GLU A 55 0.21 7.63 5.54
N THR A 56 -0.72 8.03 4.66
CA THR A 56 -1.24 7.16 3.59
C THR A 56 -0.13 6.70 2.66
N ARG A 57 0.73 7.62 2.20
CA ARG A 57 1.85 7.28 1.31
C ARG A 57 2.83 6.33 2.00
N THR A 58 3.15 6.59 3.28
CA THR A 58 4.03 5.76 4.10
C THR A 58 3.46 4.36 4.32
N MET A 59 2.16 4.26 4.64
CA MET A 59 1.50 2.98 4.78
C MET A 59 1.41 2.25 3.44
N GLY A 60 1.26 2.96 2.32
CA GLY A 60 1.34 2.41 0.97
C GLY A 60 2.68 1.72 0.72
N CYS A 61 3.80 2.35 1.09
CA CYS A 61 5.13 1.72 1.03
C CYS A 61 5.22 0.45 1.90
N ALA A 62 4.66 0.49 3.12
CA ALA A 62 4.64 -0.67 4.01
C ALA A 62 3.80 -1.83 3.44
N LEU A 63 2.63 -1.52 2.89
CA LEU A 63 1.75 -2.49 2.23
C LEU A 63 2.42 -3.11 1.01
N LEU A 64 3.08 -2.30 0.18
CA LEU A 64 3.84 -2.77 -0.98
C LEU A 64 4.94 -3.75 -0.56
N ARG A 65 5.71 -3.42 0.48
CA ARG A 65 6.78 -4.27 1.00
C ARG A 65 6.25 -5.62 1.48
N ASP A 66 5.22 -5.60 2.34
CA ASP A 66 4.66 -6.84 2.92
C ASP A 66 4.01 -7.71 1.84
N SER A 67 3.16 -7.13 0.99
CA SER A 67 2.49 -7.87 -0.09
C SER A 67 3.46 -8.41 -1.14
N SER A 68 4.47 -7.63 -1.55
CA SER A 68 5.49 -8.11 -2.49
C SER A 68 6.29 -9.27 -1.91
N SER A 69 6.63 -9.24 -0.62
CA SER A 69 7.36 -10.35 0.02
C SER A 69 6.55 -11.66 0.08
N ARG A 70 5.22 -11.55 0.20
CA ARG A 70 4.31 -12.72 0.30
C ARG A 70 3.92 -13.27 -1.06
N LEU A 71 3.75 -12.38 -2.03
CA LEU A 71 3.10 -12.70 -3.30
C LEU A 71 4.07 -12.82 -4.48
N TRP A 72 5.37 -12.58 -4.28
CA TRP A 72 6.35 -12.55 -5.37
C TRP A 72 6.27 -13.78 -6.28
N ASP A 73 6.17 -14.98 -5.70
CA ASP A 73 6.20 -16.22 -6.47
C ASP A 73 4.86 -16.59 -7.13
N VAL A 74 3.76 -15.98 -6.68
CA VAL A 74 2.42 -16.22 -7.27
C VAL A 74 2.02 -15.18 -8.31
N VAL A 75 2.71 -14.03 -8.34
CA VAL A 75 2.47 -12.97 -9.31
C VAL A 75 3.12 -13.33 -10.65
N PRO A 76 2.41 -13.19 -11.79
CA PRO A 76 2.98 -13.45 -13.11
C PRO A 76 4.29 -12.69 -13.37
N PRO A 77 5.27 -13.27 -14.08
CA PRO A 77 6.55 -12.64 -14.37
C PRO A 77 6.42 -11.22 -14.96
N GLU A 78 5.45 -11.00 -15.84
CA GLU A 78 5.22 -9.72 -16.52
C GLU A 78 4.79 -8.64 -15.52
N VAL A 79 3.98 -9.01 -14.53
CA VAL A 79 3.55 -8.11 -13.46
C VAL A 79 4.70 -7.82 -12.51
N ARG A 80 5.54 -8.81 -12.19
CA ARG A 80 6.76 -8.62 -11.39
C ARG A 80 7.75 -7.68 -12.04
N ASP A 81 7.99 -7.82 -13.34
CA ASP A 81 8.89 -6.95 -14.08
C ASP A 81 8.37 -5.51 -14.14
N GLY A 82 7.07 -5.34 -14.37
CA GLY A 82 6.42 -4.03 -14.29
C GLY A 82 6.54 -3.41 -12.90
N LEU A 83 6.29 -4.18 -11.85
CA LEU A 83 6.40 -3.72 -10.46
C LEU A 83 7.84 -3.31 -10.12
N ARG A 84 8.83 -4.13 -10.50
CA ARG A 84 10.25 -3.87 -10.29
C ARG A 84 10.69 -2.58 -10.99
N SER A 85 10.32 -2.43 -12.27
CA SER A 85 10.62 -1.22 -13.04
C SER A 85 10.06 0.03 -12.38
N TRP A 86 8.79 -0.03 -11.93
CA TRP A 86 8.13 1.08 -11.25
C TRP A 86 8.79 1.41 -9.90
N MET A 87 9.14 0.41 -9.08
CA MET A 87 9.85 0.62 -7.82
C MET A 87 11.21 1.29 -8.03
N LEU A 88 11.95 0.90 -9.08
CA LEU A 88 13.24 1.52 -9.40
C LEU A 88 13.09 2.97 -9.85
N HIS A 89 12.08 3.30 -10.66
CA HIS A 89 11.79 4.68 -11.05
C HIS A 89 11.44 5.54 -9.83
N MET A 90 10.60 5.04 -8.94
CA MET A 90 10.25 5.74 -7.70
C MET A 90 11.47 6.03 -6.84
N LEU A 91 12.40 5.09 -6.69
CA LEU A 91 13.64 5.30 -5.95
C LEU A 91 14.56 6.33 -6.63
N GLY A 92 14.63 6.33 -7.96
CA GLY A 92 15.35 7.34 -8.72
C GLY A 92 14.76 8.74 -8.55
N ASP A 93 13.43 8.86 -8.53
CA ASP A 93 12.73 10.12 -8.27
C ASP A 93 12.96 10.65 -6.85
N VAL A 94 13.14 9.76 -5.87
CA VAL A 94 13.49 10.15 -4.49
C VAL A 94 14.94 10.64 -4.43
N ALA A 95 15.88 9.90 -5.02
CA ALA A 95 17.31 10.24 -5.00
C ALA A 95 17.66 11.52 -5.76
N SER A 96 16.82 11.95 -6.70
CA SER A 96 17.01 13.18 -7.49
C SER A 96 16.45 14.45 -6.83
N ARG A 97 15.76 14.31 -5.69
CA ARG A 97 15.17 15.44 -4.94
C ARG A 97 16.00 15.86 -3.72
N GLU A 98 17.08 15.15 -3.43
CA GLU A 98 18.08 15.48 -2.40
C GLU A 98 19.30 16.19 -3.02
#